data_AF-A0A8C6V0T7-F1
#
_entry.id   AF-A0A8C6V0T7-F1
#
_cell.length_a   1.000
_cell.length_b   1.000
_cell.length_c   1.000
_cell.angle_alpha   90.00
_cell.angle_beta   90.00
_cell.angle_gamma   90.00
#
_symmetry.space_group_name_H-M   'P 1'
#
loop_
_entity.id
_entity.type
_entity.pdbx_description
1 polymer ?
#
loop_
_entity_poly.entity_id
_entity_poly.type
_entity_poly.pdbx_seq_one_letter_code
_entity_poly.pdbx_strand_id
1 'polypeptide(L)' 'MKVTVTFGGTAVVVPCKPGWTVKDLVDQATRRYRRILEQQQPYSQSIVAVSYTRHLL' A
#
# COMPACT_ATOMS: atom_id res chain seq x y z
N MET A 1 -9.41 21.84 -4.08
CA MET A 1 -10.37 20.83 -4.58
C MET A 1 -9.79 19.44 -4.36
N LYS A 2 -10.62 18.42 -4.10
CA LYS A 2 -10.21 17.01 -4.00
C LYS A 2 -11.26 16.12 -4.63
N VAL A 3 -10.85 14.97 -5.14
CA VAL A 3 -11.75 13.93 -5.66
C VAL A 3 -11.51 12.62 -4.91
N THR A 4 -12.54 11.77 -4.88
CA THR A 4 -12.43 10.40 -4.39
C THR A 4 -12.50 9.46 -5.58
N VAL A 5 -11.50 8.59 -5.72
CA VAL A 5 -11.46 7.52 -6.71
C VAL A 5 -11.63 6.20 -5.99
N THR A 6 -12.57 5.39 -6.45
CA THR A 6 -12.90 4.11 -5.81
C THR A 6 -12.30 2.96 -6.63
N PHE A 7 -11.42 2.18 -6.01
CA PHE A 7 -10.85 0.95 -6.56
C PHE A 7 -11.55 -0.25 -5.92
N GLY A 8 -12.61 -0.75 -6.55
CA GLY A 8 -13.46 -1.77 -5.91
C GLY A 8 -14.02 -1.25 -4.58
N GLY A 9 -13.66 -1.89 -3.47
CA GLY A 9 -14.04 -1.48 -2.11
C GLY A 9 -13.14 -0.42 -1.47
N THR A 10 -12.04 0.00 -2.10
CA THR A 10 -11.05 0.92 -1.52
C THR A 10 -11.25 2.34 -2.05
N ALA A 11 -11.58 3.28 -1.17
CA ALA A 11 -11.68 4.69 -1.51
C ALA A 11 -10.33 5.40 -1.36
N VAL A 12 -9.90 6.10 -2.41
CA VAL A 12 -8.65 6.87 -2.44
C VAL A 12 -8.93 8.33 -2.68
N VAL A 13 -8.51 9.18 -1.74
CA VAL A 13 -8.64 10.64 -1.88
C VAL A 13 -7.41 11.20 -2.60
N VAL A 14 -7.67 11.94 -3.68
CA VAL A 14 -6.65 12.62 -4.49
C VAL A 14 -6.89 14.14 -4.45
N PRO A 15 -5.92 14.94 -3.98
CA PRO A 15 -6.01 16.39 -4.10
C PRO A 15 -5.87 16.79 -5.57
N CYS A 16 -6.69 17.72 -6.05
CA CYS A 16 -6.56 18.26 -7.40
C CYS A 16 -5.57 19.41 -7.41
N LYS A 17 -4.72 19.48 -8.45
CA LYS A 17 -3.84 20.62 -8.69
C LYS A 17 -4.21 21.30 -10.02
N PRO A 18 -3.95 22.63 -10.15
CA PRO A 18 -4.14 23.32 -11.42
C PRO A 18 -3.36 22.64 -12.55
N GLY A 19 -3.97 22.54 -13.73
CA GLY A 19 -3.36 21.93 -14.91
C GLY A 19 -3.34 20.40 -14.91
N TRP A 20 -3.84 19.72 -13.87
CA TRP A 20 -3.95 18.26 -13.88
C TRP A 20 -5.12 17.80 -14.74
N THR A 21 -4.83 16.85 -15.62
CA THR A 21 -5.82 16.13 -16.42
C THR A 21 -6.43 14.98 -15.64
N VAL A 22 -7.50 14.37 -16.20
CA VAL A 22 -8.06 13.13 -15.65
C VAL A 22 -6.99 12.02 -15.57
N LYS A 23 -6.09 11.94 -16.55
CA LYS A 23 -4.99 10.98 -16.53
C LYS A 23 -4.07 11.19 -15.32
N ASP A 24 -3.72 12.43 -15.00
CA ASP A 24 -2.90 12.75 -13.82
C ASP A 24 -3.60 12.31 -12.53
N LEU A 25 -4.92 12.52 -12.43
CA LEU A 25 -5.72 12.08 -11.29
C LEU A 25 -5.72 10.56 -11.15
N VAL A 26 -5.86 9.82 -12.26
CA VAL A 26 -5.81 8.34 -12.28
C VAL A 26 -4.42 7.84 -11.90
N ASP A 27 -3.34 8.45 -12.41
CA ASP A 27 -1.97 8.07 -12.08
C ASP A 27 -1.68 8.29 -10.58
N GLN A 28 -2.15 9.39 -10.01
CA GLN A 28 -2.03 9.68 -8.58
C GLN A 28 -2.87 8.75 -7.72
N ALA A 29 -4.11 8.47 -8.12
CA ALA A 29 -4.99 7.53 -7.45
C ALA A 29 -4.38 6.13 -7.42
N THR A 30 -3.82 5.67 -8.56
CA THR A 30 -3.19 4.35 -8.71
C THR A 30 -1.97 4.21 -7.80
N ARG A 31 -1.10 5.23 -7.75
CA ARG A 31 0.08 5.23 -6.84
C ARG A 31 -0.33 5.13 -5.38
N ARG A 32 -1.38 5.85 -4.97
CA ARG A 32 -1.90 5.80 -3.61
C ARG A 32 -2.55 4.46 -3.29
N TYR A 33 -3.33 3.91 -4.23
CA TYR A 33 -3.94 2.59 -4.09
C TYR A 33 -2.90 1.49 -3.88
N ARG A 34 -1.79 1.49 -4.65
CA ARG A 34 -0.70 0.52 -4.47
C ARG A 34 -0.07 0.57 -3.08
N ARG A 35 0.16 1.77 -2.54
CA ARG A 35 0.69 1.91 -1.16
C ARG A 35 -0.27 1.36 -0.11
N ILE A 36 -1.58 1.53 -0.31
CA ILE A 36 -2.59 0.92 0.58
C ILE A 36 -2.49 -0.61 0.51
N LEU A 37 -2.37 -1.17 -0.70
CA LEU A 37 -2.20 -2.62 -0.87
C LEU A 37 -0.91 -3.14 -0.22
N GLU A 38 0.21 -2.44 -0.37
CA GLU A 38 1.48 -2.79 0.27
C GLU A 38 1.37 -2.81 1.80
N GLN A 39 0.65 -1.86 2.39
CA GLN A 39 0.38 -1.83 3.83
C GLN A 39 -0.60 -2.92 4.28
N GLN A 40 -1.51 -3.34 3.40
CA GLN A 40 -2.49 -4.39 3.67
C GLN A 40 -1.95 -5.80 3.47
N GLN A 41 -0.76 -5.98 2.87
CA GLN A 41 -0.14 -7.30 2.84
C GLN A 41 0.23 -7.68 4.28
N PRO A 42 -0.45 -8.68 4.88
CA PRO A 42 -0.03 -9.17 6.18
C PRO A 42 1.36 -9.74 5.99
N TYR A 43 2.33 -9.15 6.70
CA TYR A 43 3.70 -9.65 6.78
C TYR A 43 3.60 -11.11 7.25
N SER A 44 3.68 -12.05 6.30
CA SER A 44 3.68 -13.48 6.62
C SER A 44 5.09 -13.81 7.11
N GLN A 45 5.42 -13.29 8.29
CA GLN A 45 6.56 -13.74 9.07
C GLN A 45 6.18 -15.06 9.69
N SER A 46 6.30 -16.15 8.93
CA SER A 46 6.52 -17.45 9.54
C SER A 46 7.89 -17.38 10.20
N ILE A 47 7.93 -16.98 11.48
CA ILE A 47 9.09 -17.22 12.34
C ILE A 47 9.21 -18.74 12.44
N VAL A 48 10.01 -19.33 11.55
CA VAL A 48 10.47 -20.71 11.66
C VAL A 48 11.55 -20.72 12.72
N ALA A 49 11.28 -21.48 13.79
CA ALA A 49 12.03 -21.57 15.03
C ALA A 49 13.55 -21.34 14.91
N VAL A 50 14.09 -20.51 15.80
CA VAL A 50 15.53 -20.44 16.06
C VAL A 50 15.82 -21.37 17.25
N SER A 51 16.27 -22.59 16.97
CA SER A 51 16.78 -23.51 17.98
C SER A 51 18.31 -23.40 18.06
N TYR A 52 18.81 -22.98 19.23
CA TYR A 52 20.24 -23.05 19.57
C TYR A 52 20.46 -24.19 20.56
N THR A 53 21.05 -25.29 20.10
CA THR A 53 21.55 -26.35 20.97
C THR A 53 23.02 -26.04 21.27
N ARG A 54 23.31 -25.57 22.47
CA ARG A 54 24.69 -25.44 22.95
C ARG A 54 25.19 -26.85 23.26
N HIS A 55 26.03 -27.43 22.39
CA HIS A 55 26.81 -28.60 22.77
C HIS A 55 27.95 -28.16 23.71
N LEU A 56 28.07 -28.92 24.80
CA LEU A 56 29.00 -28.81 25.92
C LEU A 56 30.43 -28.40 25.55
N LEU A 57 31.04 -27.57 26.39
CA LEU A 57 32.21 -27.95 27.20
C LEU A 57 32.04 -27.37 28.61
#